data_AF-A0A9P4W9H9-F1
#
_entry.id   AF-A0A9P4W9H9-F1
#
_cell.length_a   1.000
_cell.length_b   1.000
_cell.length_c   1.000
_cell.angle_alpha   90.00
_cell.angle_beta   90.00
_cell.angle_gamma   90.00
#
_symmetry.space_group_name_H-M   'P 1'
#
loop_
_entity.id
_entity.type
_entity.pdbx_description
1 polymer ?
#
loop_
_entity_poly.entity_id
_entity_poly.type
_entity_poly.pdbx_seq_one_letter_code
_entity_poly.pdbx_strand_id
1 'polypeptide(L)'
;MPEPFRLSGIAEEEPANDLPAGDDNPSPNETASLADALASLDLDISTFSTRQLINAALQEAKRANDDHLDTIDTTLDLLRVLDGLSKTIKVLREEMLEKKRSCEDRARMLHAVERAVEKLLFTDEEREGSIEDESADFEDEAGTERSITPTASRW
;
A
#
# COMPACT_ATOMS: atom_id res chain seq x y z
N MET A 1 48.09 -42.40 15.52
CA MET A 1 46.75 -42.96 15.71
C MET A 1 45.83 -41.82 16.17
N PRO A 2 44.74 -41.51 15.46
CA PRO A 2 43.76 -40.53 15.93
C PRO A 2 42.84 -41.16 16.98
N GLU A 3 42.50 -40.39 18.04
CA GLU A 3 41.62 -40.86 19.12
C GLU A 3 40.15 -40.99 18.68
N PRO A 4 39.38 -41.93 19.28
CA PRO A 4 37.97 -42.12 18.97
C PRO A 4 37.07 -41.06 19.64
N PHE A 5 36.14 -40.50 18.88
CA PHE A 5 35.05 -39.66 19.38
C PHE A 5 34.24 -40.41 20.43
N ARG A 6 34.23 -39.91 21.67
CA ARG A 6 33.34 -40.38 22.72
C ARG A 6 31.96 -39.76 22.54
N LEU A 7 30.97 -40.58 22.20
CA LEU A 7 29.54 -40.26 22.30
C LEU A 7 29.14 -40.37 23.78
N SER A 8 29.13 -39.24 24.47
CA SER A 8 28.62 -39.16 25.84
C SER A 8 27.12 -38.88 25.84
N GLY A 9 26.34 -39.86 26.27
CA GLY A 9 25.16 -39.65 27.13
C GLY A 9 23.86 -39.25 26.44
N ILE A 10 23.14 -40.23 25.91
CA ILE A 10 21.67 -40.20 25.92
C ILE A 10 21.26 -40.64 27.33
N ALA A 11 20.76 -39.72 28.14
CA ALA A 11 20.07 -40.02 29.38
C ALA A 11 18.64 -39.49 29.23
N GLU A 12 17.70 -40.40 29.00
CA GLU A 12 16.28 -40.17 29.25
C GLU A 12 16.05 -40.21 30.76
N GLU A 13 15.75 -39.07 31.38
CA GLU A 13 15.00 -38.98 32.63
C GLU A 13 14.14 -37.70 32.61
N GLU A 14 12.83 -37.88 32.44
CA GLU A 14 11.78 -36.99 32.97
C GLU A 14 11.14 -37.73 34.16
N PRO A 15 10.47 -37.09 35.17
CA PRO A 15 9.74 -35.81 35.04
C PRO A 15 9.78 -34.83 36.23
N ALA A 16 9.24 -33.63 35.98
CA ALA A 16 8.55 -32.71 36.91
C ALA A 16 9.39 -31.95 37.97
N ASN A 17 9.63 -30.65 37.74
CA ASN A 17 8.79 -29.57 38.30
C ASN A 17 9.37 -28.17 38.01
N ASP A 18 8.45 -27.26 37.67
CA ASP A 18 8.51 -25.81 37.92
C ASP A 18 9.62 -24.98 37.27
N LEU A 19 9.46 -24.65 35.99
CA LEU A 19 9.88 -23.34 35.47
C LEU A 19 8.80 -22.76 34.54
N PRO A 20 8.56 -21.44 34.62
CA PRO A 20 7.34 -20.81 34.14
C PRO A 20 7.28 -20.82 32.61
N ALA A 21 6.05 -20.94 32.11
CA ALA A 21 5.65 -20.81 30.71
C ALA A 21 6.65 -19.99 29.90
N GLY A 22 7.41 -20.69 29.05
CA GLY A 22 8.02 -20.04 27.90
C GLY A 22 6.88 -19.49 27.09
N ASP A 23 6.75 -18.16 27.10
CA ASP A 23 5.97 -17.41 26.14
C ASP A 23 6.31 -17.96 24.75
N ASP A 24 5.45 -18.82 24.21
CA ASP A 24 5.21 -18.92 22.78
C ASP A 24 4.61 -17.58 22.35
N ASN A 25 5.44 -16.54 22.38
CA ASN A 25 5.15 -15.28 21.74
C ASN A 25 5.54 -15.50 20.28
N PRO A 26 4.59 -15.75 19.36
CA PRO A 26 4.90 -15.54 17.96
C PRO A 26 5.40 -14.10 17.86
N SER A 27 6.64 -13.92 17.41
CA SER A 27 7.17 -12.59 17.05
C SER A 27 6.03 -11.79 16.44
N PRO A 28 5.65 -10.64 17.02
CA PRO A 28 4.59 -9.83 16.45
C PRO A 28 5.09 -9.53 15.05
N ASN A 29 4.38 -10.07 14.08
CA ASN A 29 4.50 -9.73 12.68
C ASN A 29 4.68 -8.21 12.66
N GLU A 30 5.85 -7.72 12.22
CA GLU A 30 6.07 -6.30 11.96
C GLU A 30 5.22 -5.94 10.74
N THR A 31 3.89 -6.04 10.89
CA THR A 31 2.96 -5.12 10.29
C THR A 31 3.36 -3.76 10.80
N ALA A 32 4.37 -3.17 10.16
CA ALA A 32 4.69 -1.76 10.28
C ALA A 32 3.33 -1.04 10.20
N SER A 33 2.97 -0.37 11.29
CA SER A 33 1.69 0.32 11.36
C SER A 33 1.63 1.25 10.16
N LEU A 34 0.61 1.11 9.32
CA LEU A 34 0.41 1.99 8.17
C LEU A 34 0.45 3.46 8.61
N ALA A 35 -0.06 3.76 9.81
CA ALA A 35 0.01 5.08 10.41
C ALA A 35 1.44 5.56 10.68
N ASP A 36 2.34 4.67 11.16
CA ASP A 36 3.75 5.02 11.40
C ASP A 36 4.51 5.21 10.09
N ALA A 37 4.24 4.37 9.09
CA ALA A 37 4.84 4.51 7.76
C ALA A 37 4.41 5.82 7.10
N LEU A 38 3.14 6.21 7.22
CA LEU A 38 2.62 7.45 6.66
C LEU A 38 3.10 8.70 7.43
N ALA A 39 3.20 8.61 8.77
CA ALA A 39 3.76 9.68 9.60
C ALA A 39 5.25 9.92 9.30
N SER A 40 6.00 8.85 9.00
CA SER A 40 7.41 8.94 8.57
C SER A 40 7.57 9.60 7.19
N LEU A 41 6.57 9.45 6.32
CA LEU A 41 6.56 10.01 4.97
C LEU A 41 6.05 11.46 4.89
N ASP A 42 5.61 12.04 6.02
CA ASP A 42 5.01 13.39 6.10
C ASP A 42 3.93 13.63 5.01
N LEU A 43 3.15 12.59 4.73
CA LEU A 43 2.08 12.65 3.74
C LEU A 43 0.83 13.26 4.40
N ASP A 44 0.33 14.35 3.82
CA ASP A 44 -0.97 14.89 4.21
C ASP A 44 -2.11 14.02 3.64
N ILE A 45 -2.42 12.92 4.34
CA ILE A 45 -3.46 11.94 3.98
C ILE A 45 -4.83 12.63 3.82
N SER A 46 -5.06 13.76 4.51
CA SER A 46 -6.33 14.48 4.45
C SER A 46 -6.63 15.12 3.09
N THR A 47 -5.62 15.24 2.23
CA THR A 47 -5.75 15.74 0.85
C THR A 47 -6.16 14.68 -0.16
N PHE A 48 -6.19 13.39 0.24
CA PHE A 48 -6.54 12.29 -0.65
C PHE A 48 -7.95 11.76 -0.35
N SER A 49 -8.72 11.51 -1.40
CA SER A 49 -9.98 10.76 -1.25
C SER A 49 -9.69 9.31 -0.85
N THR A 50 -10.63 8.68 -0.15
CA THR A 50 -10.56 7.25 0.20
C THR A 50 -10.32 6.38 -1.04
N ARG A 51 -10.93 6.72 -2.18
CA ARG A 51 -10.71 6.02 -3.46
C ARG A 51 -9.27 6.18 -3.95
N GLN A 52 -8.71 7.39 -3.88
CA GLN A 52 -7.32 7.65 -4.28
C GLN A 52 -6.34 6.84 -3.42
N LEU A 53 -6.55 6.79 -2.11
CA LEU A 53 -5.72 6.00 -1.19
C LEU A 53 -5.79 4.51 -1.49
N ILE A 54 -6.99 3.96 -1.69
CA ILE A 54 -7.18 2.54 -2.01
C ILE A 54 -6.51 2.20 -3.36
N ASN A 55 -6.71 3.04 -4.38
CA ASN A 55 -6.09 2.82 -5.68
C ASN A 55 -4.56 2.91 -5.62
N ALA A 56 -4.01 3.88 -4.88
CA ALA A 56 -2.57 4.00 -4.69
C ALA A 56 -1.99 2.76 -4.01
N ALA A 57 -2.61 2.31 -2.90
CA ALA A 57 -2.20 1.11 -2.18
C ALA A 57 -2.28 -0.14 -3.08
N LEU A 58 -3.31 -0.25 -3.91
CA LEU A 58 -3.48 -1.36 -4.83
C LEU A 58 -2.42 -1.38 -5.94
N GLN A 59 -2.09 -0.21 -6.52
CA GLN A 59 -1.03 -0.11 -7.53
C GLN A 59 0.33 -0.47 -6.94
N GLU A 60 0.62 0.00 -5.72
CA GLU A 60 1.86 -0.34 -5.03
C GLU A 60 1.93 -1.84 -4.71
N ALA A 61 0.84 -2.43 -4.22
CA ALA A 61 0.78 -3.87 -3.95
C ALA A 61 1.00 -4.71 -5.21
N LYS A 62 0.46 -4.29 -6.35
CA LYS A 62 0.69 -4.95 -7.65
C LYS A 62 2.14 -4.85 -8.07
N ARG A 63 2.71 -3.65 -8.03
CA ARG A 63 4.10 -3.40 -8.37
C ARG A 63 5.04 -4.25 -7.51
N ALA A 64 4.84 -4.26 -6.19
CA ALA A 64 5.64 -5.06 -5.28
C ALA A 64 5.52 -6.57 -5.58
N ASN A 65 4.32 -7.04 -5.94
CA ASN A 65 4.11 -8.43 -6.33
C ASN A 65 4.82 -8.79 -7.64
N ASP A 66 4.81 -7.87 -8.62
CA ASP A 66 5.53 -8.04 -9.89
C ASP A 66 7.05 -8.05 -9.67
N ASP A 67 7.58 -7.12 -8.86
CA ASP A 67 9.00 -7.08 -8.48
C ASP A 67 9.44 -8.39 -7.77
N HIS A 68 8.56 -8.97 -6.95
CA HIS A 68 8.79 -10.27 -6.34
C HIS A 68 8.79 -11.42 -7.36
N LEU A 69 7.89 -11.40 -8.35
CA LEU A 69 7.88 -12.39 -9.43
C LEU A 69 9.16 -12.34 -10.26
N ASP A 70 9.62 -11.14 -10.63
CA ASP A 70 10.87 -10.94 -11.38
C ASP A 70 12.09 -11.46 -10.61
N THR A 71 12.11 -11.22 -9.29
CA THR A 71 13.16 -11.74 -8.40
C THR A 71 13.14 -13.27 -8.34
N ILE A 72 11.95 -13.86 -8.23
CA ILE A 72 11.79 -15.32 -8.22
C ILE A 72 12.22 -15.93 -9.56
N ASP A 73 11.85 -15.31 -10.69
CA ASP A 73 12.21 -15.79 -12.02
C ASP A 73 13.71 -15.71 -12.27
N THR A 74 14.34 -14.60 -11.89
CA THR A 74 15.81 -14.47 -11.90
C THR A 74 16.48 -15.56 -11.06
N THR A 75 15.93 -15.85 -9.88
CA THR A 75 16.46 -16.89 -8.98
C THR A 75 16.28 -18.28 -9.58
N LEU A 76 15.13 -18.57 -10.20
CA LEU A 76 14.86 -19.84 -10.87
C LEU A 76 15.81 -20.07 -12.05
N ASP A 77 16.12 -19.04 -12.82
CA ASP A 77 17.09 -19.12 -13.91
C ASP A 77 18.51 -19.40 -13.39
N LEU A 78 18.92 -18.75 -12.28
CA LEU A 78 20.19 -19.07 -11.63
C LEU A 78 20.23 -20.52 -11.15
N LEU A 79 19.18 -20.98 -10.45
CA LEU A 79 19.09 -22.35 -9.95
C LEU A 79 19.08 -23.38 -11.08
N ARG A 80 18.54 -23.04 -12.24
CA ARG A 80 18.58 -23.88 -13.44
C ARG A 80 20.00 -24.07 -13.96
N VAL A 81 20.84 -23.04 -13.92
CA VAL A 81 22.27 -23.14 -14.31
C VAL A 81 23.04 -24.01 -13.33
N LEU A 82 22.65 -24.00 -12.06
CA LEU A 82 23.28 -24.78 -10.99
C LEU A 82 22.68 -26.19 -10.84
N ASP A 83 21.73 -26.57 -11.69
CA ASP A 83 21.02 -27.84 -11.57
C ASP A 83 21.99 -29.03 -11.65
N GLY A 84 21.80 -30.03 -10.80
CA GLY A 84 22.67 -31.20 -10.69
C GLY A 84 23.93 -31.03 -9.82
N LEU A 85 24.26 -29.82 -9.33
CA LEU A 85 25.39 -29.63 -8.40
C LEU A 85 25.10 -30.14 -6.97
N SER A 86 23.83 -30.14 -6.55
CA SER A 86 23.41 -30.62 -5.23
C SER A 86 21.92 -30.94 -5.16
N LYS A 87 21.55 -31.86 -4.27
CA LYS A 87 20.15 -32.11 -3.90
C LYS A 87 19.47 -30.86 -3.32
N THR A 88 20.23 -30.01 -2.61
CA THR A 88 19.72 -28.76 -2.03
C THR A 88 19.23 -27.78 -3.08
N ILE A 89 19.91 -27.72 -4.24
CA ILE A 89 19.51 -26.83 -5.35
C ILE A 89 18.16 -27.26 -5.93
N LYS A 90 17.93 -28.57 -6.02
CA LYS A 90 16.63 -29.11 -6.46
C LYS A 90 15.51 -28.74 -5.50
N VAL A 91 15.72 -28.92 -4.19
CA VAL A 91 14.73 -28.53 -3.16
C VAL A 91 14.45 -27.02 -3.22
N LEU A 92 15.49 -26.20 -3.28
CA LEU A 92 15.34 -24.74 -3.35
C LEU A 92 14.58 -24.30 -4.62
N ARG A 93 14.81 -24.97 -5.75
CA ARG A 93 14.07 -24.71 -6.99
C ARG A 93 12.58 -25.06 -6.84
N GLU A 94 12.26 -26.17 -6.19
CA GLU A 94 10.86 -26.56 -5.91
C GLU A 94 10.17 -25.54 -5.01
N GLU A 95 10.85 -25.06 -3.96
CA GLU A 95 10.35 -23.99 -3.08
C GLU A 95 10.13 -22.66 -3.84
N MET A 96 11.06 -22.27 -4.72
CA MET A 96 10.90 -21.05 -5.52
C MET A 96 9.71 -21.15 -6.48
N LEU A 97 9.47 -22.31 -7.09
CA LEU A 97 8.29 -22.55 -7.94
C LEU A 97 6.99 -22.46 -7.13
N GLU A 98 6.98 -22.92 -5.89
CA GLU A 98 5.82 -22.76 -5.00
C GLU A 98 5.58 -21.29 -4.66
N LYS A 99 6.63 -20.54 -4.32
CA LYS A 99 6.52 -19.09 -4.08
C LYS A 99 6.03 -18.34 -5.31
N LYS A 100 6.51 -18.71 -6.51
CA LYS A 100 6.02 -18.15 -7.78
C LYS A 100 4.50 -18.30 -7.90
N ARG A 101 3.98 -19.51 -7.71
CA ARG A 101 2.54 -19.78 -7.75
C ARG A 101 1.77 -18.91 -6.74
N SER A 102 2.30 -18.77 -5.53
CA SER A 102 1.68 -17.91 -4.50
C SER A 102 1.63 -16.44 -4.92
N CYS A 103 2.68 -15.89 -5.54
CA CYS A 103 2.67 -14.53 -6.08
C CYS A 103 1.71 -14.38 -7.28
N GLU A 104 1.59 -15.38 -8.15
CA GLU A 104 0.61 -15.38 -9.25
C GLU A 104 -0.83 -15.42 -8.71
N ASP A 105 -1.10 -16.16 -7.64
CA ASP A 105 -2.39 -16.15 -6.94
C ASP A 105 -2.70 -14.79 -6.33
N ARG A 106 -1.71 -14.14 -5.71
CA ARG A 106 -1.85 -12.78 -5.17
C ARG A 106 -2.13 -11.77 -6.28
N ALA A 107 -1.46 -11.85 -7.43
CA ALA A 107 -1.74 -11.00 -8.58
C ALA A 107 -3.23 -11.13 -9.02
N ARG A 108 -3.73 -12.36 -9.13
CA ARG A 108 -5.15 -12.61 -9.44
C ARG A 108 -6.09 -11.99 -8.41
N MET A 109 -5.76 -12.09 -7.13
CA MET A 109 -6.53 -11.49 -6.04
C MET A 109 -6.53 -9.96 -6.14
N LEU A 110 -5.38 -9.33 -6.36
CA LEU A 110 -5.26 -7.88 -6.51
C LEU A 110 -6.08 -7.37 -7.70
N HIS A 111 -6.10 -8.07 -8.84
CA HIS A 111 -6.98 -7.72 -9.96
C HIS A 111 -8.47 -7.90 -9.62
N ALA A 112 -8.84 -8.87 -8.78
CA ALA A 112 -10.21 -9.00 -8.32
C ALA A 112 -10.62 -7.85 -7.39
N VAL A 113 -9.72 -7.43 -6.50
CA VAL A 113 -9.92 -6.26 -5.62
C VAL A 113 -10.06 -4.99 -6.44
N GLU A 114 -9.20 -4.77 -7.45
CA GLU A 114 -9.31 -3.62 -8.37
C GLU A 114 -10.72 -3.47 -8.95
N ARG A 115 -11.22 -4.54 -9.56
CA ARG A 115 -12.55 -4.57 -10.18
C ARG A 115 -13.68 -4.41 -9.18
N ALA A 116 -13.46 -4.75 -7.91
CA ALA A 116 -14.42 -4.53 -6.85
C ALA A 116 -14.42 -3.06 -6.43
N VAL A 117 -13.25 -2.45 -6.26
CA VAL A 117 -13.08 -1.04 -5.89
C VAL A 117 -13.66 -0.12 -6.95
N GLU A 118 -13.48 -0.43 -8.24
CA GLU A 118 -14.08 0.33 -9.34
C GLU A 118 -15.62 0.41 -9.25
N LYS A 119 -16.26 -0.59 -8.64
CA LYS A 119 -17.72 -0.67 -8.49
C LYS A 119 -18.22 -0.08 -7.17
N LEU A 120 -17.33 0.28 -6.25
CA LEU A 120 -17.72 0.90 -4.99
C LEU A 120 -18.08 2.36 -5.22
N LEU A 121 -19.17 2.78 -4.58
CA LEU A 121 -19.54 4.18 -4.43
C LEU A 121 -18.95 4.66 -3.11
N PHE A 122 -18.05 5.64 -3.18
CA PHE A 122 -17.51 6.31 -1.99
C PHE A 122 -18.37 7.54 -1.73
N THR A 123 -19.08 7.56 -0.60
CA THR A 123 -20.10 8.57 -0.26
C THR A 123 -19.54 9.98 -0.02
N ASP A 124 -18.22 10.13 0.05
CA ASP A 124 -17.56 11.40 0.37
C ASP A 124 -17.06 12.18 -0.87
N GLU A 125 -17.27 11.67 -2.10
CA GLU A 125 -16.70 12.25 -3.33
C GLU A 125 -17.61 13.26 -4.06
N GLU A 126 -18.83 13.53 -3.57
CA GLU A 126 -19.82 14.39 -4.26
C GLU A 126 -19.81 15.87 -3.83
N ARG A 127 -18.85 16.32 -3.01
CA ARG A 127 -18.84 17.68 -2.45
C ARG A 127 -17.77 18.62 -3.04
N GLU A 128 -17.47 18.50 -4.32
CA GLU A 128 -16.69 19.51 -5.06
C GLU A 128 -17.35 19.79 -6.42
N GLY A 129 -18.43 20.57 -6.40
CA GLY A 129 -19.15 20.93 -7.64
C GLY A 129 -20.16 22.07 -7.52
N SER A 130 -20.13 22.84 -6.44
CA SER A 130 -21.00 24.01 -6.27
C SER A 130 -20.21 25.16 -5.66
N ILE A 131 -19.24 25.68 -6.42
CA ILE A 131 -18.88 27.09 -6.30
C ILE A 131 -19.78 27.77 -7.32
N GLU A 132 -20.93 28.22 -6.85
CA GLU A 132 -21.81 29.11 -7.60
C GLU A 132 -21.01 30.37 -7.91
N ASP A 133 -20.89 30.64 -9.20
CA ASP A 133 -20.37 31.87 -9.78
C ASP A 133 -21.39 32.99 -9.49
N GLU A 134 -21.46 33.45 -8.24
CA GLU A 134 -22.09 34.74 -7.90
C GLU A 134 -21.04 35.83 -8.06
N SER A 135 -20.69 36.12 -9.33
CA SER A 135 -20.12 37.42 -9.67
C SER A 135 -21.20 38.47 -9.42
N ALA A 136 -21.03 39.18 -8.31
CA ALA A 136 -21.87 40.25 -7.83
C ALA A 136 -22.22 41.28 -8.92
N ASP A 137 -23.52 41.52 -9.08
CA ASP A 137 -24.07 42.75 -9.66
C ASP A 137 -23.53 43.96 -8.86
N PHE A 138 -22.64 44.72 -9.49
CA PHE A 138 -22.29 46.08 -9.07
C PHE A 138 -22.54 47.00 -10.28
N GLU A 139 -23.80 47.42 -10.46
CA GLU A 139 -24.14 48.48 -11.39
C GLU A 139 -23.73 49.83 -10.79
N ASP A 140 -22.67 50.42 -11.34
CA ASP A 140 -22.23 51.79 -11.08
C ASP A 140 -23.07 52.74 -11.96
N GLU A 141 -24.13 53.32 -11.39
CA GLU A 141 -24.97 54.32 -12.08
C GLU A 141 -24.20 55.63 -12.26
N ALA A 142 -23.66 55.84 -13.45
CA ALA A 142 -23.16 57.13 -13.91
C ALA A 142 -24.05 57.70 -15.04
N GLY A 143 -25.06 58.48 -14.63
CA GLY A 143 -25.47 59.72 -15.29
C GLY A 143 -26.24 59.65 -16.61
N THR A 144 -27.45 60.24 -16.63
CA THR A 144 -27.84 61.36 -17.54
C THR A 144 -29.32 61.67 -17.33
N GLU A 145 -29.64 62.75 -16.63
CA GLU A 145 -30.91 63.44 -16.85
C GLU A 145 -30.69 64.95 -16.97
N ARG A 146 -30.97 65.44 -18.17
CA ARG A 146 -31.11 66.85 -18.51
C ARG A 146 -32.34 67.39 -17.79
N SER A 147 -32.22 68.54 -17.13
CA SER A 147 -33.37 69.42 -16.93
C SER A 147 -32.98 70.87 -17.07
N ILE A 148 -33.51 71.47 -18.14
CA ILE A 148 -33.41 72.87 -18.52
C ILE A 148 -34.64 73.53 -17.92
N THR A 149 -34.48 74.58 -17.11
CA THR A 149 -35.48 75.67 -17.06
C THR A 149 -34.84 77.03 -16.79
N PRO A 150 -35.47 78.12 -17.26
CA PRO A 150 -34.83 79.40 -17.50
C PRO A 150 -35.26 80.48 -16.49
N THR A 151 -34.35 81.39 -16.12
CA THR A 151 -34.73 82.66 -15.48
C THR A 151 -33.94 83.81 -16.10
N ALA A 152 -34.71 84.80 -16.56
CA ALA A 152 -34.31 85.90 -17.40
C ALA A 152 -33.53 87.02 -16.67
N SER A 153 -32.65 87.64 -17.46
CA SER A 153 -32.27 89.06 -17.54
C SER A 153 -32.28 89.95 -16.29
N ARG A 154 -31.16 90.65 -16.08
CA ARG A 154 -31.16 92.11 -16.28
C ARG A 154 -29.77 92.69 -16.53
N TRP A 155 -29.83 93.85 -17.18
CA TRP A 155 -28.76 94.71 -17.68
C TRP A 155 -27.98 95.34 -16.53
#